data_AF-A0A3P3ZCN8-F1
#
_entry.id   AF-A0A3P3ZCN8-F1
#
_cell.length_a   1.000
_cell.length_b   1.000
_cell.length_c   1.000
_cell.angle_alpha   90.00
_cell.angle_beta   90.00
_cell.angle_gamma   90.00
#
_symmetry.space_group_name_H-M   'P 1'
#
loop_
_entity.id
_entity.type
_entity.pdbx_description
1 polymer ?
#
loop_
_entity_poly.entity_id
_entity_poly.type
_entity_poly.pdbx_seq_one_letter_code
_entity_poly.pdbx_strand_id
1 'polypeptide(L)'
;MRSGQNVQLPFKNVFSDPVAIAVTSDSQFFVPSRKTETIAPHKTANVMVQCKPEEGVEVMRGRITITCVPPGKQAPNQPQQPVQWVYYVEATNAHDRSGSSKLSKGKK
;
A
#
# COMPACT_ATOMS: atom_id res chain seq x y z
N MET A 1 3.06 3.80 -11.06
CA MET A 1 2.13 4.75 -10.42
C MET A 1 2.62 6.18 -10.65
N ARG A 2 1.73 7.18 -10.77
CA ARG A 2 2.14 8.59 -10.99
C ARG A 2 2.66 9.19 -9.68
N SER A 3 3.63 10.11 -9.75
CA SER A 3 4.20 10.80 -8.58
C SER A 3 3.09 11.48 -7.75
N GLY A 4 3.18 11.37 -6.43
CA GLY A 4 2.20 11.96 -5.49
C GLY A 4 0.88 11.18 -5.32
N GLN A 5 0.70 10.01 -5.93
CA GLN A 5 -0.49 9.19 -5.69
C GLN A 5 -0.32 8.30 -4.45
N ASN A 6 -1.29 8.38 -3.54
CA ASN A 6 -1.47 7.40 -2.47
C ASN A 6 -1.79 6.03 -3.09
N VAL A 7 -1.14 4.99 -2.59
CA VAL A 7 -1.49 3.59 -2.88
C VAL A 7 -2.71 3.22 -2.05
N GLN A 8 -3.72 2.64 -2.69
CA GLN A 8 -4.89 2.09 -2.01
C GLN A 8 -4.87 0.57 -2.17
N LEU A 9 -4.72 -0.16 -1.06
CA LEU A 9 -4.76 -1.61 -1.05
C LEU A 9 -6.11 -2.07 -0.49
N PRO A 10 -7.01 -2.65 -1.29
CA PRO A 10 -8.28 -3.12 -0.79
C PRO A 10 -8.07 -4.33 0.13
N PHE A 11 -8.62 -4.26 1.34
CA PHE A 11 -8.65 -5.35 2.30
C PHE A 11 -10.11 -5.70 2.62
N LYS A 12 -10.49 -6.96 2.41
CA LYS A 12 -11.82 -7.47 2.76
C LYS A 12 -11.72 -8.32 4.02
N ASN A 13 -12.46 -7.95 5.06
CA ASN A 13 -12.69 -8.84 6.19
C ASN A 13 -13.64 -9.96 5.74
N VAL A 14 -13.14 -11.19 5.65
CA VAL A 14 -13.95 -12.38 5.30
C VAL A 14 -14.48 -13.13 6.52
N PHE A 15 -14.07 -12.73 7.72
CA PHE A 15 -14.50 -13.32 8.98
C PHE A 15 -15.84 -12.74 9.45
N SER A 16 -16.51 -13.50 10.31
CA SER A 16 -17.79 -13.11 10.92
C SER A 16 -17.65 -12.11 12.07
N ASP A 17 -16.43 -11.89 12.55
CA ASP A 17 -16.10 -10.95 13.62
C ASP A 17 -15.23 -9.78 13.10
N PRO A 18 -15.24 -8.61 13.79
CA PRO A 18 -14.33 -7.52 13.47
C PRO A 18 -12.87 -7.98 13.56
N VAL A 19 -12.04 -7.53 12.62
CA VAL A 19 -10.61 -7.86 12.58
C VAL A 19 -9.76 -6.61 12.67
N ALA A 20 -8.86 -6.59 13.65
CA ALA A 20 -7.78 -5.62 13.70
C ALA A 20 -6.67 -6.05 12.74
N ILE A 21 -6.40 -5.21 11.74
CA ILE A 21 -5.24 -5.34 10.86
C ILE A 21 -4.13 -4.41 11.35
N ALA A 22 -2.88 -4.82 11.15
CA ALA A 22 -1.69 -3.97 11.30
C ALA A 22 -1.00 -3.81 9.95
N VAL A 23 -0.54 -2.60 9.64
CA VAL A 23 0.06 -2.23 8.35
C VAL A 23 1.45 -1.69 8.58
N THR A 24 2.44 -2.30 7.92
CA THR A 24 3.84 -1.89 7.99
C THR A 24 4.43 -1.73 6.60
N SER A 25 5.51 -0.96 6.53
CA SER A 25 6.30 -0.74 5.32
C SER A 25 7.76 -0.81 5.69
N ASP A 26 8.59 -1.40 4.82
CA ASP A 26 10.05 -1.40 4.95
C ASP A 26 10.74 -0.25 4.20
N SER A 27 9.96 0.64 3.59
CA SER A 27 10.45 1.73 2.76
C SER A 27 10.05 3.08 3.32
N GLN A 28 11.00 4.02 3.37
CA GLN A 28 10.73 5.40 3.79
C GLN A 28 9.80 6.16 2.82
N PHE A 29 9.76 5.72 1.56
CA PHE A 29 8.94 6.33 0.52
C PHE A 29 7.47 5.96 0.64
N PHE A 30 7.15 4.83 1.27
CA PHE A 30 5.78 4.34 1.37
C PHE A 30 5.36 4.28 2.84
N VAL A 31 4.57 5.27 3.28
CA VAL A 31 4.19 5.43 4.68
C VAL A 31 2.70 5.08 4.86
N PRO A 32 2.34 4.02 5.60
CA PRO A 32 0.96 3.73 5.92
C PRO A 32 0.29 4.93 6.63
N SER A 33 -0.86 5.37 6.15
CA SER A 33 -1.63 6.47 6.77
C SER A 33 -2.13 6.08 8.17
N ARG A 34 -2.42 4.79 8.36
CA ARG A 34 -2.79 4.18 9.64
C ARG A 34 -1.98 2.90 9.81
N LYS A 35 -1.36 2.74 10.97
CA LYS A 35 -0.61 1.52 11.31
C LYS A 35 -1.52 0.38 11.75
N THR A 36 -2.73 0.70 12.21
CA THR A 36 -3.72 -0.27 12.66
C THR A 36 -5.11 0.17 12.26
N GLU A 37 -5.98 -0.76 11.90
CA GLU A 37 -7.38 -0.49 11.56
C GLU A 37 -8.26 -1.67 11.95
N THR A 38 -9.45 -1.42 12.48
CA THR A 38 -10.43 -2.48 12.76
C THR A 38 -11.46 -2.51 11.66
N ILE A 39 -11.56 -3.63 10.95
CA ILE A 39 -12.45 -3.82 9.82
C ILE A 39 -13.64 -4.64 10.27
N ALA A 40 -14.85 -4.08 10.15
CA ALA A 40 -16.08 -4.77 10.50
C ALA A 40 -16.30 -6.05 9.65
N PRO A 41 -17.09 -7.02 10.14
CA PRO A 41 -17.37 -8.26 9.43
C PRO A 41 -17.85 -8.03 8.00
N HIS A 42 -17.31 -8.78 7.04
CA HIS A 42 -17.72 -8.75 5.63
C HIS A 42 -17.59 -7.38 4.95
N LYS A 43 -16.89 -6.41 5.55
CA LYS A 43 -16.62 -5.10 4.95
C LYS A 43 -15.26 -5.07 4.25
N THR A 44 -15.19 -4.20 3.26
CA THR A 44 -13.95 -3.85 2.56
C THR A 44 -13.49 -2.48 3.04
N ALA A 45 -12.21 -2.36 3.35
CA ALA A 45 -11.54 -1.10 3.63
C ALA A 45 -10.40 -0.88 2.64
N ASN A 46 -10.11 0.38 2.34
CA ASN A 46 -8.96 0.75 1.50
C ASN A 46 -7.81 1.15 2.42
N VAL A 47 -6.82 0.27 2.53
CA VAL A 47 -5.60 0.55 3.27
C VAL A 47 -4.80 1.59 2.49
N MET A 48 -4.71 2.78 3.06
CA MET A 48 -4.05 3.93 2.44
C MET A 48 -2.57 3.96 2.80
N VAL A 49 -1.71 3.98 1.78
CA VAL A 49 -0.26 4.16 1.93
C VAL A 49 0.17 5.38 1.12
N GLN A 50 0.78 6.36 1.79
CA GLN A 50 1.27 7.57 1.17
C GLN A 50 2.60 7.32 0.48
N CYS A 51 2.72 7.72 -0.78
CA CYS A 51 3.99 7.77 -1.49
C CYS A 51 4.63 9.15 -1.28
N LYS A 52 5.79 9.19 -0.61
CA LYS A 52 6.59 10.39 -0.37
C LYS A 52 7.78 10.40 -1.34
N PRO A 53 7.67 11.10 -2.48
CA PRO A 53 8.79 11.23 -3.41
C PRO A 53 9.96 11.95 -2.76
N GLU A 54 11.17 11.50 -3.10
CA GLU A 54 12.43 12.13 -2.73
C GLU A 54 13.12 12.65 -3.99
N GLU A 55 13.68 13.85 -3.90
CA GLU A 55 14.41 14.48 -5.02
C GLU A 55 15.67 13.65 -5.34
N GLY A 56 15.97 13.48 -6.63
CA GLY A 56 17.09 12.65 -7.08
C GLY A 56 16.82 11.14 -7.07
N VAL A 57 15.67 10.67 -6.53
CA VAL A 57 15.26 9.27 -6.60
C VAL A 57 14.27 9.07 -7.75
N GLU A 58 14.72 8.44 -8.83
CA GLU A 58 13.89 8.18 -10.02
C GLU A 58 12.83 7.10 -9.77
N VAL A 59 13.21 6.01 -9.09
CA VAL A 59 12.33 4.86 -8.80
C VAL A 59 12.35 4.56 -7.31
N MET A 60 11.16 4.56 -6.72
CA MET A 60 10.92 4.20 -5.32
C MET A 60 10.30 2.83 -5.25
N ARG A 61 10.84 1.97 -4.38
CA ARG A 61 10.32 0.62 -4.13
C ARG A 61 10.05 0.41 -2.65
N GLY A 62 9.16 -0.51 -2.34
CA GLY A 62 8.89 -0.91 -0.96
C GLY A 62 8.03 -2.16 -0.88
N ARG A 63 7.99 -2.73 0.31
CA ARG A 63 7.14 -3.86 0.67
C ARG A 63 6.17 -3.43 1.76
N ILE A 64 4.89 -3.48 1.44
CA ILE A 64 3.81 -3.24 2.39
C ILE A 64 3.33 -4.57 2.92
N THR A 65 3.20 -4.67 4.23
CA THR A 65 2.76 -5.87 4.93
C THR A 65 1.52 -5.56 5.73
N ILE A 66 0.43 -6.27 5.43
CA ILE A 66 -0.80 -6.25 6.22
C ILE A 66 -0.86 -7.56 7.01
N THR A 67 -0.96 -7.49 8.34
CA THR A 67 -1.11 -8.65 9.21
C THR A 67 -2.41 -8.59 9.99
N CYS A 68 -2.99 -9.74 10.28
CA CYS A 68 -4.05 -9.85 11.27
C CYS A 68 -4.02 -11.20 11.97
N VAL A 69 -4.61 -11.27 13.15
CA VAL A 69 -4.87 -12.53 13.85
C VAL A 69 -6.33 -12.91 13.54
N PRO A 70 -6.58 -13.99 12.76
CA PRO A 70 -7.94 -14.38 12.38
C PRO A 70 -8.82 -14.62 13.62
N PRO A 71 -9.98 -13.98 13.78
CA PRO A 71 -10.83 -14.20 14.94
C PRO A 71 -11.38 -15.63 14.96
N GLY A 72 -11.52 -16.22 16.15
CA GLY A 72 -12.02 -17.59 16.32
C GLY A 72 -11.54 -18.25 17.60
N LYS A 73 -12.23 -19.33 18.00
CA LYS A 73 -11.81 -20.14 19.16
C LYS A 73 -10.56 -20.92 18.81
N GLN A 74 -9.51 -20.73 19.60
CA GLN A 74 -8.28 -21.50 19.51
C GLN A 74 -8.57 -22.98 19.77
N ALA A 75 -7.98 -23.87 18.98
CA ALA A 75 -7.89 -25.27 19.37
C ALA A 75 -6.96 -25.35 20.60
N PRO A 76 -7.30 -26.17 21.61
CA PRO A 76 -6.40 -26.36 22.75
C PRO A 76 -5.03 -26.82 22.24
N ASN A 77 -3.97 -26.13 22.68
CA ASN A 77 -2.56 -26.35 22.33
C ASN A 77 -2.07 -25.88 20.94
N GLN A 78 -2.80 -25.00 20.24
CA GLN A 78 -2.25 -24.31 19.06
C GLN A 78 -2.20 -22.80 19.23
N PRO A 79 -1.01 -22.17 19.13
CA PRO A 79 -0.94 -20.72 19.07
C PRO A 79 -1.60 -20.23 17.77
N GLN A 80 -2.46 -19.24 17.92
CA GLN A 80 -3.14 -18.61 16.80
C GLN A 80 -2.12 -17.86 15.95
N GLN A 81 -1.87 -18.34 14.72
CA GLN A 81 -0.88 -17.72 13.84
C GLN A 81 -1.49 -16.50 13.13
N PRO A 82 -0.76 -15.37 13.07
CA PRO A 82 -1.14 -14.26 12.23
C PRO A 82 -1.14 -14.65 10.75
N VAL A 83 -2.10 -14.14 9.99
CA VAL A 83 -2.08 -14.17 8.53
C VAL A 83 -1.44 -12.89 8.03
N GLN A 84 -0.63 -13.01 6.99
CA GLN A 84 0.12 -11.90 6.41
C GLN A 84 -0.10 -11.81 4.90
N TRP A 85 -0.40 -10.60 4.42
CA TRP A 85 -0.39 -10.25 3.00
C TRP A 85 0.76 -9.29 2.72
N VAL A 86 1.53 -9.60 1.68
CA VAL A 86 2.73 -8.85 1.31
C VAL A 86 2.53 -8.28 -0.10
N TYR A 87 2.69 -6.96 -0.22
CA TYR A 87 2.55 -6.22 -1.46
C TYR A 87 3.86 -5.52 -1.78
N TYR A 88 4.45 -5.83 -2.93
CA TYR A 88 5.59 -5.10 -3.46
C TYR A 88 5.08 -3.95 -4.32
N VAL A 89 5.51 -2.73 -4.00
CA VAL A 89 5.05 -1.51 -4.66
C VAL A 89 6.22 -0.77 -5.31
N GLU A 90 5.95 -0.14 -6.45
CA GLU A 90 6.90 0.67 -7.19
C GLU A 90 6.24 1.96 -7.68
N ALA A 91 6.93 3.08 -7.53
CA ALA A 91 6.51 4.39 -8.01
C ALA A 91 7.68 5.10 -8.69
N THR A 92 7.40 5.81 -9.78
CA THR A 92 8.40 6.60 -10.51
C THR A 92 8.21 8.07 -10.19
N ASN A 93 9.28 8.77 -9.84
CA ASN A 93 9.25 10.21 -9.65
C ASN A 93 9.26 10.88 -11.02
N ALA A 94 8.08 11.26 -11.52
CA ALA A 94 7.92 11.88 -12.83
C ALA A 94 8.35 13.36 -12.79
N HIS A 95 9.63 13.63 -12.52
CA HIS A 95 10.16 15.00 -12.58
C HIS A 95 10.66 15.38 -14.00
N ASP A 96 10.86 14.41 -14.91
CA ASP A 96 11.51 14.64 -16.22
C ASP A 96 10.72 14.16 -17.46
N ARG A 97 9.38 14.23 -17.45
CA ARG A 97 8.58 13.95 -18.67
C ARG A 97 7.63 15.05 -19.11
N SER A 98 7.92 16.30 -18.75
CA SER A 98 7.40 17.47 -19.45
C SER A 98 8.42 18.03 -20.45
N GLY A 99 9.09 17.14 -21.20
CA GLY A 99 9.81 17.51 -22.41
C GLY A 99 8.81 17.84 -23.51
N SER A 100 8.55 19.13 -23.68
CA SER A 100 7.74 19.73 -24.72
C SER A 100 8.27 19.41 -26.12
N SER A 101 7.92 18.24 -26.68
CA SER A 101 8.10 17.98 -28.11
C SER A 101 6.97 18.65 -28.92
N LYS A 102 6.90 19.99 -28.88
CA LYS A 102 6.24 20.73 -29.96
C LYS A 102 7.23 20.77 -31.13
N LEU A 103 7.06 19.80 -32.03
CA LEU A 103 7.69 19.76 -33.34
C LEU A 103 7.52 21.14 -34.01
N SER A 104 8.62 21.88 -34.15
CA SER A 104 8.68 23.07 -34.98
C SER A 104 8.56 22.63 -36.44
N LYS A 105 7.37 22.73 -37.03
CA LYS A 105 7.21 22.67 -38.48
C LYS A 105 7.71 23.98 -39.09
N GLY A 106 9.00 24.00 -39.42
CA GLY A 106 9.59 24.95 -40.34
C GLY A 106 9.49 24.44 -41.79
N LYS A 107 8.82 25.25 -42.61
CA LYS A 107 9.18 25.61 -44.00
C LYS A 107 9.04 24.55 -45.11
N LYS A 108 8.07 24.78 -45.99
CA LYS A 108 8.33 25.19 -47.38
C LYS A 108 7.18 26.06 -47.88
#